data_AF-A0AA39QN20-F1
#
_entry.id   AF-A0AA39QN20-F1
#
_cell.length_a   1.000
_cell.length_b   1.000
_cell.length_c   1.000
_cell.angle_alpha   90.00
_cell.angle_beta   90.00
_cell.angle_gamma   90.00
#
_symmetry.space_group_name_H-M   'P 1'
#
loop_
_entity.id
_entity.type
_entity.pdbx_description
1 polymer ?
#
loop_
_entity_poly.entity_id
_entity_poly.type
_entity_poly.pdbx_seq_one_letter_code
_entity_poly.pdbx_strand_id
1 'polypeptide(L)'
;MVARVSLTDYRGRILLDTLVRPTHQVESYRTEETGFSPSTFMGAPTLQEVQTRVSSIIRDKIIIGHRLWDFLSVLGLTHPAIATRDLALFLPMRQKLKSRAIVELPLLVNYFMGRNIGLQYEDSLETARAVIDLFRSCEDVFEGCIRSGEWPCELPPSSYAEYFT
;
A
#
# COMPACT_ATOMS: atom_id res chain seq x y z
N MET A 1 5.22 10.86 8.51
CA MET A 1 4.06 10.90 9.43
C MET A 1 2.91 10.15 8.77
N VAL A 2 2.22 9.27 9.48
CA VAL A 2 1.03 8.55 8.98
C VAL A 2 -0.22 9.08 9.69
N ALA A 3 -1.30 9.25 8.94
CA ALA A 3 -2.58 9.70 9.48
C ALA A 3 -3.61 8.57 9.61
N ARG A 4 -3.63 7.63 8.66
CA ARG A 4 -4.57 6.50 8.61
C ARG A 4 -3.89 5.27 8.02
N VAL A 5 -4.22 4.10 8.53
CA VAL A 5 -3.75 2.81 8.05
C VAL A 5 -4.96 1.92 7.77
N SER A 6 -5.03 1.42 6.53
CA SER A 6 -6.05 0.47 6.09
C SER A 6 -5.41 -0.82 5.61
N LEU A 7 -5.90 -1.95 6.12
CA LEU A 7 -5.56 -3.30 5.69
C LEU A 7 -6.84 -4.04 5.34
N THR A 8 -6.84 -4.70 4.19
CA THR A 8 -7.95 -5.57 3.78
C THR A 8 -7.46 -6.98 3.54
N ASP A 9 -8.35 -7.95 3.66
CA ASP A 9 -8.10 -9.29 3.15
C ASP A 9 -8.17 -9.31 1.61
N TYR A 10 -7.86 -10.47 1.03
CA TYR A 10 -7.89 -10.68 -0.41
C TYR A 10 -9.30 -10.46 -1.03
N ARG A 11 -10.37 -10.54 -0.25
CA ARG A 11 -11.75 -10.26 -0.70
C ARG A 11 -12.13 -8.79 -0.53
N GLY A 12 -11.23 -7.93 -0.04
CA GLY A 12 -11.50 -6.52 0.24
C GLY A 12 -12.26 -6.27 1.54
N ARG A 13 -12.39 -7.28 2.42
CA ARG A 13 -12.96 -7.12 3.77
C ARG A 13 -11.93 -6.44 4.67
N ILE A 14 -12.38 -5.52 5.50
CA ILE A 14 -11.52 -4.74 6.38
C ILE A 14 -10.94 -5.64 7.46
N LEU A 15 -9.61 -5.68 7.57
CA LEU A 15 -8.87 -6.30 8.68
C LEU A 15 -8.49 -5.26 9.72
N LEU A 16 -8.09 -4.07 9.26
CA LEU A 16 -7.79 -2.91 10.09
C LEU A 16 -8.11 -1.65 9.29
N ASP A 17 -8.78 -0.70 9.91
CA ASP A 17 -8.93 0.65 9.38
C ASP A 17 -8.89 1.61 10.57
N THR A 18 -7.78 2.31 10.74
CA THR A 18 -7.54 3.09 11.95
C THR A 18 -6.73 4.34 11.68
N LEU A 19 -7.03 5.40 12.43
CA LEU A 19 -6.24 6.62 12.45
C LEU A 19 -5.00 6.42 13.32
N VAL A 20 -4.00 7.27 13.13
CA VAL A 20 -2.80 7.31 13.96
C VAL A 20 -2.67 8.67 14.60
N ARG A 21 -2.48 8.69 15.92
CA ARG A 21 -2.29 9.94 16.67
C ARG A 21 -1.01 10.64 16.21
N PRO A 22 -1.09 11.92 15.81
CA PRO A 22 0.08 12.76 15.56
C PRO A 22 1.07 12.75 16.74
N THR A 23 2.35 12.52 16.48
CA THR A 23 3.42 12.62 17.49
C THR A 23 3.95 14.05 17.66
N HIS A 24 3.75 14.89 16.65
CA HIS A 24 4.17 16.28 16.61
C HIS A 24 3.00 17.16 16.15
N GLN A 25 3.15 18.46 16.35
CA GLN A 25 2.18 19.44 15.85
C GLN A 25 2.04 19.31 14.34
N VAL A 26 0.81 19.15 13.87
CA VAL A 26 0.49 19.13 12.43
C VAL A 26 0.43 20.58 11.93
N GLU A 27 1.29 20.92 10.99
CA GLU A 27 1.31 22.26 10.36
C GLU A 27 0.10 22.49 9.45
N SER A 28 -0.27 21.48 8.66
CA SER A 28 -1.43 21.49 7.78
C SER A 28 -2.05 20.10 7.67
N TYR A 29 -3.36 20.02 7.83
CA TYR A 29 -4.13 18.78 7.68
C TYR A 29 -4.50 18.48 6.23
N ARG A 30 -4.35 19.44 5.31
CA ARG A 30 -4.82 19.29 3.91
C ARG A 30 -6.27 18.81 3.89
N THR A 31 -7.15 19.54 4.57
CA THR A 31 -8.52 19.08 4.88
C THR A 31 -9.35 18.84 3.62
N GLU A 32 -9.12 19.62 2.56
CA GLU A 32 -9.82 19.44 1.27
C GLU A 32 -9.43 18.11 0.63
N GLU A 33 -8.17 17.71 0.76
CA GLU A 33 -7.64 16.48 0.17
C GLU A 33 -7.81 15.26 1.07
N THR A 34 -7.72 15.39 2.39
CA THR A 34 -7.71 14.25 3.33
C THR A 34 -9.00 14.06 4.11
N GLY A 35 -9.86 15.09 4.16
CA GLY A 35 -11.02 15.13 5.05
C GLY A 35 -10.67 15.19 6.54
N PHE A 36 -9.39 15.38 6.91
CA PHE A 36 -8.96 15.40 8.30
C PHE A 36 -9.02 16.80 8.92
N SER A 37 -9.27 16.82 10.22
CA SER A 37 -9.26 18.00 11.07
C SER A 37 -8.59 17.65 12.42
N PRO A 38 -8.24 18.63 13.26
CA PRO A 38 -7.68 18.34 14.58
C PRO A 38 -8.57 17.41 15.42
N SER A 39 -9.90 17.55 15.32
CA SER A 39 -10.85 16.72 16.06
C SER A 39 -10.90 15.27 15.56
N THR A 40 -10.51 15.02 14.30
CA THR A 40 -10.47 13.69 13.70
C THR A 40 -9.53 12.75 14.47
N PHE A 41 -8.45 13.28 15.05
CA PHE A 41 -7.47 12.47 15.78
C PHE A 41 -7.76 12.33 17.29
N MET A 42 -8.89 12.85 17.78
CA MET A 42 -9.26 12.68 19.18
C MET A 42 -9.50 11.20 19.50
N GLY A 43 -8.77 10.67 20.48
CA GLY A 43 -8.83 9.27 20.85
C GLY A 43 -8.16 8.31 19.86
N ALA A 44 -7.49 8.81 18.81
CA ALA A 44 -6.73 7.96 17.90
C ALA A 44 -5.63 7.20 18.65
N PRO A 45 -5.35 5.93 18.30
CA PRO A 45 -4.27 5.16 18.90
C PRO A 45 -2.90 5.75 18.57
N THR A 46 -1.94 5.49 19.43
CA THR A 46 -0.53 5.86 19.21
C THR A 46 0.05 5.06 18.04
N LEU A 47 1.12 5.59 17.43
CA LEU A 47 1.84 4.88 16.37
C LEU A 47 2.29 3.49 16.83
N GLN A 48 2.76 3.35 18.07
CA GLN A 48 3.22 2.07 18.62
C GLN A 48 2.10 1.02 18.71
N GLU A 49 0.90 1.42 19.14
CA GLU A 49 -0.27 0.54 19.17
C GLU A 49 -0.66 0.09 17.76
N VAL A 50 -0.62 1.01 16.79
CA VAL A 50 -0.92 0.70 15.39
C VAL A 50 0.15 -0.20 14.78
N GLN A 51 1.43 0.07 15.00
CA GLN A 51 2.55 -0.78 14.58
C GLN A 51 2.40 -2.22 15.13
N THR A 52 2.03 -2.35 16.40
CA THR A 52 1.82 -3.67 17.04
C THR A 52 0.67 -4.42 16.37
N ARG A 53 -0.45 -3.75 16.08
CA ARG A 53 -1.59 -4.34 15.37
C ARG A 53 -1.23 -4.74 13.94
N VAL A 54 -0.62 -3.83 13.19
CA VAL A 54 -0.22 -4.07 11.78
C VAL A 54 0.78 -5.22 11.71
N SER A 55 1.85 -5.18 12.50
CA SER A 55 2.88 -6.23 12.52
C SER A 55 2.29 -7.59 12.87
N SER A 56 1.35 -7.67 13.82
CA SER A 56 0.65 -8.91 14.14
C SER A 56 -0.23 -9.41 12.99
N ILE A 57 -0.85 -8.51 12.23
CA ILE A 57 -1.71 -8.88 11.09
C ILE A 57 -0.86 -9.38 9.91
N ILE A 58 0.24 -8.70 9.58
CA ILE A 58 1.04 -9.03 8.38
C ILE A 58 2.04 -10.17 8.60
N ARG A 59 2.30 -10.56 9.86
CA ARG A 59 3.22 -11.66 10.19
C ARG A 59 2.80 -12.96 9.50
N ASP A 60 3.78 -13.62 8.89
CA ASP A 60 3.63 -14.89 8.16
C ASP A 60 2.56 -14.85 7.05
N LYS A 61 2.30 -13.66 6.50
CA LYS A 61 1.39 -13.45 5.37
C LYS A 61 2.14 -12.87 4.19
N ILE A 62 1.55 -13.04 3.01
CA ILE A 62 1.91 -12.27 1.84
C ILE A 62 1.23 -10.91 1.92
N ILE A 63 1.98 -9.83 1.72
CA ILE A 63 1.43 -8.48 1.59
C ILE A 63 1.34 -8.07 0.13
N ILE A 64 0.17 -7.58 -0.28
CA ILE A 64 -0.09 -7.08 -1.62
C ILE A 64 -0.28 -5.56 -1.51
N GLY A 65 0.41 -4.80 -2.35
CA GLY A 65 0.45 -3.35 -2.24
C GLY A 65 0.89 -2.65 -3.51
N HIS A 66 0.91 -1.32 -3.44
CA HIS A 66 1.58 -0.46 -4.41
C HIS A 66 2.51 0.44 -3.60
N ARG A 67 3.81 0.44 -3.92
CA ARG A 67 4.87 1.12 -3.16
C ARG A 67 4.89 0.69 -1.70
N LEU A 68 5.04 -0.61 -1.48
CA LEU A 68 5.09 -1.19 -0.14
C LEU A 68 6.24 -0.62 0.72
N TRP A 69 7.31 -0.11 0.10
CA TRP A 69 8.38 0.57 0.82
C TRP A 69 7.92 1.86 1.51
N ASP A 70 7.00 2.62 0.91
CA ASP A 70 6.45 3.83 1.53
C ASP A 70 5.59 3.45 2.75
N PHE A 71 4.78 2.41 2.61
CA PHE A 71 3.97 1.86 3.71
C PHE A 71 4.83 1.34 4.88
N LEU A 72 5.83 0.51 4.57
CA LEU A 72 6.70 -0.12 5.56
C LEU A 72 7.59 0.91 6.26
N SER A 73 8.18 1.84 5.50
CA SER A 73 9.07 2.87 6.05
C SER A 73 8.36 3.84 6.99
N VAL A 74 7.17 4.30 6.61
CA VAL A 74 6.39 5.22 7.43
C VAL A 74 5.94 4.56 8.74
N LEU A 75 5.68 3.25 8.72
CA LEU A 75 5.38 2.48 9.92
C LEU A 75 6.61 1.92 10.63
N GLY A 76 7.83 2.08 10.10
CA GLY A 76 9.03 1.48 10.66
C GLY A 76 8.94 -0.04 10.82
N LEU A 77 8.29 -0.72 9.87
CA LEU A 77 8.09 -2.17 9.87
C LEU A 77 8.93 -2.81 8.77
N THR A 78 9.39 -4.03 9.00
CA THR A 78 10.07 -4.84 7.99
C THR A 78 9.21 -6.00 7.53
N HIS A 79 9.41 -6.46 6.30
CA HIS A 79 8.71 -7.63 5.77
C HIS A 79 9.58 -8.41 4.77
N PRO A 80 9.49 -9.75 4.71
CA PRO A 80 10.29 -10.53 3.77
C PRO A 80 10.02 -10.16 2.33
N ALA A 81 11.06 -9.87 1.53
CA ALA A 81 10.91 -9.45 0.14
C ALA A 81 10.10 -10.49 -0.68
N ILE A 82 10.40 -11.77 -0.47
CA ILE A 82 9.72 -12.90 -1.13
C ILE A 82 8.25 -13.04 -0.76
N ALA A 83 7.81 -12.43 0.34
CA ALA A 83 6.43 -12.38 0.81
C ALA A 83 5.70 -11.08 0.39
N THR A 84 6.27 -10.29 -0.52
CA THR A 84 5.64 -9.08 -1.06
C THR A 84 5.15 -9.26 -2.49
N ARG A 85 4.00 -8.66 -2.81
CA ARG A 85 3.40 -8.52 -4.14
C ARG A 85 3.22 -7.02 -4.41
N ASP A 86 4.31 -6.34 -4.79
CA ASP A 86 4.28 -4.91 -5.06
C ASP A 86 3.96 -4.61 -6.54
N LEU A 87 2.78 -4.04 -6.78
CA LEU A 87 2.32 -3.68 -8.11
C LEU A 87 3.08 -2.50 -8.72
N ALA A 88 3.76 -1.67 -7.91
CA ALA A 88 4.61 -0.60 -8.42
C ALA A 88 5.88 -1.15 -9.07
N LEU A 89 6.40 -2.28 -8.57
CA LEU A 89 7.62 -2.92 -9.07
C LEU A 89 7.35 -3.96 -10.15
N PHE A 90 6.11 -4.42 -10.29
CA PHE A 90 5.72 -5.46 -11.24
C PHE A 90 5.97 -5.05 -12.70
N LEU A 91 7.01 -5.66 -13.29
CA LEU A 91 7.51 -5.35 -14.64
C LEU A 91 6.47 -5.59 -15.74
N PRO A 92 5.72 -6.71 -15.77
CA PRO A 92 4.74 -6.97 -16.82
C PRO A 92 3.66 -5.89 -16.96
N MET A 93 3.20 -5.29 -15.85
CA MET A 93 2.25 -4.18 -15.91
C MET A 93 2.86 -2.92 -16.51
N ARG A 94 4.09 -2.56 -16.13
CA ARG A 94 4.79 -1.40 -16.70
C ARG A 94 5.10 -1.58 -18.18
N GLN A 95 5.45 -2.80 -18.60
CA GLN A 95 5.68 -3.13 -20.01
C GLN A 95 4.41 -2.96 -20.86
N LYS A 96 3.24 -3.38 -20.36
CA LYS A 96 1.95 -3.14 -21.04
C LYS A 96 1.66 -1.67 -21.26
N LEU A 97 2.06 -0.82 -20.30
CA LEU A 97 1.94 0.64 -20.39
C LEU A 97 3.07 1.32 -21.17
N LYS A 98 4.08 0.56 -21.62
CA LYS A 98 5.31 1.09 -22.27
C LYS A 98 6.02 2.15 -21.42
N SER A 99 5.87 2.09 -20.10
CA SER A 99 6.50 3.03 -19.17
C SER A 99 7.84 2.47 -18.68
N ARG A 100 8.85 3.34 -18.60
CA ARG A 100 10.15 3.05 -17.97
C ARG A 100 10.20 3.46 -16.49
N ALA A 101 9.24 4.26 -16.04
CA ALA A 101 9.14 4.73 -14.67
C ALA A 101 8.03 3.97 -13.91
N ILE A 102 8.11 4.03 -12.57
CA ILE A 102 7.01 3.61 -11.70
C ILE A 102 5.76 4.42 -12.06
N VAL A 103 4.63 3.73 -12.21
CA VAL A 103 3.35 4.33 -12.57
C VAL A 103 2.48 4.41 -11.31
N GLU A 104 1.84 5.56 -11.10
CA GLU A 104 0.96 5.79 -9.95
C GLU A 104 -0.29 4.90 -10.01
N LEU A 105 -0.78 4.48 -8.83
CA LEU A 105 -1.91 3.56 -8.73
C LEU A 105 -3.17 4.07 -9.45
N PRO A 106 -3.59 5.36 -9.38
CA PRO A 106 -4.78 5.81 -10.09
C PRO A 106 -4.71 5.60 -11.61
N LEU A 107 -3.52 5.76 -12.21
CA LEU A 107 -3.31 5.50 -13.63
C LEU A 107 -3.38 4.01 -13.96
N LEU A 108 -2.80 3.16 -13.10
CA LEU A 108 -2.89 1.70 -13.26
C LEU A 108 -4.34 1.23 -13.18
N VAL A 109 -5.08 1.69 -12.17
CA VAL A 109 -6.48 1.31 -11.96
C VAL A 109 -7.35 1.83 -13.10
N ASN A 110 -7.14 3.06 -13.57
CA ASN A 110 -7.86 3.57 -14.73
C ASN A 110 -7.58 2.72 -15.99
N TYR A 111 -6.31 2.47 -16.30
CA TYR A 111 -5.93 1.75 -17.51
C TYR A 111 -6.42 0.30 -17.53
N PHE A 112 -6.24 -0.43 -16.42
CA PHE A 112 -6.57 -1.86 -16.38
C PHE A 112 -8.02 -2.13 -15.99
N MET A 113 -8.59 -1.33 -15.07
CA MET A 113 -9.92 -1.58 -14.49
C MET A 113 -11.02 -0.64 -15.03
N GLY A 114 -10.66 0.38 -15.82
CA GLY A 114 -11.62 1.32 -16.41
C GLY A 114 -12.33 2.22 -15.40
N ARG A 115 -11.76 2.42 -14.21
CA ARG A 115 -12.34 3.28 -13.15
C ARG A 115 -11.30 4.21 -12.55
N ASN A 116 -11.78 5.31 -11.96
CA ASN A 116 -10.94 6.27 -11.25
C ASN A 116 -11.04 6.03 -9.73
N ILE A 117 -9.96 6.36 -9.01
CA ILE A 117 -9.88 6.33 -7.54
C ILE A 117 -9.31 7.66 -7.05
N GLY A 118 -9.53 8.04 -5.80
CA GLY A 118 -8.97 9.25 -5.20
C GLY A 118 -9.48 10.56 -5.83
N LEU A 119 -10.70 10.57 -6.39
CA LEU A 119 -11.26 11.75 -7.07
C LEU A 119 -11.73 12.85 -6.13
N GLN A 120 -12.16 12.49 -4.91
CA GLN A 120 -12.76 13.43 -3.96
C GLN A 120 -11.78 13.73 -2.81
N TYR A 121 -11.35 12.67 -2.12
CA TYR A 121 -10.41 12.74 -1.00
C TYR A 121 -9.48 11.52 -1.04
N GLU A 122 -8.34 11.65 -0.38
CA GLU A 122 -7.38 10.57 -0.13
C GLU A 122 -8.05 9.53 0.79
N ASP A 123 -8.51 8.41 0.22
CA ASP A 123 -9.02 7.28 0.99
C ASP A 123 -8.08 6.08 0.94
N SER A 124 -7.43 5.80 2.08
CA SER A 124 -6.58 4.63 2.23
C SER A 124 -7.33 3.31 2.05
N LEU A 125 -8.63 3.26 2.36
CA LEU A 125 -9.43 2.04 2.21
C LEU A 125 -9.81 1.78 0.75
N GLU A 126 -10.22 2.82 0.01
CA GLU A 126 -10.39 2.75 -1.44
C GLU A 126 -9.10 2.26 -2.10
N THR A 127 -7.96 2.87 -1.73
CA THR A 127 -6.63 2.50 -2.23
C THR A 127 -6.33 1.02 -1.99
N ALA A 128 -6.49 0.53 -0.75
CA ALA A 128 -6.24 -0.87 -0.42
C ALA A 128 -7.11 -1.83 -1.26
N ARG A 129 -8.40 -1.52 -1.42
CA ARG A 129 -9.30 -2.32 -2.25
C ARG A 129 -8.91 -2.28 -3.73
N ALA A 130 -8.53 -1.11 -4.24
CA ALA A 130 -8.14 -0.94 -5.63
C ALA A 130 -6.88 -1.72 -5.98
N VAL A 131 -5.89 -1.75 -5.09
CA VAL A 131 -4.70 -2.61 -5.23
C VAL A 131 -5.11 -4.09 -5.31
N ILE A 132 -5.98 -4.57 -4.42
CA ILE A 132 -6.38 -5.98 -4.42
C ILE A 132 -7.17 -6.34 -5.68
N ASP A 133 -8.07 -5.47 -6.15
CA ASP A 133 -8.78 -5.67 -7.42
C ASP A 133 -7.80 -5.73 -8.60
N LEU A 134 -6.81 -4.84 -8.62
CA LEU A 134 -5.78 -4.79 -9.66
C LEU A 134 -4.87 -6.02 -9.62
N PHE A 135 -4.44 -6.46 -8.44
CA PHE A 135 -3.65 -7.69 -8.27
C PHE A 135 -4.41 -8.90 -8.79
N ARG A 136 -5.70 -9.04 -8.46
CA ARG A 136 -6.54 -10.15 -8.96
C ARG A 136 -6.60 -10.22 -10.48
N SER A 137 -6.43 -9.09 -11.18
CA SER A 137 -6.40 -9.06 -12.65
C SER A 137 -5.09 -9.57 -13.26
N CYS A 138 -4.01 -9.64 -12.47
CA CYS A 138 -2.68 -10.04 -12.94
C CYS A 138 -2.07 -11.19 -12.11
N GLU A 139 -2.81 -11.75 -11.16
CA GLU A 139 -2.36 -12.78 -10.21
C GLU A 139 -1.79 -14.01 -10.91
N ASP A 140 -2.47 -14.52 -11.94
CA ASP A 140 -2.01 -15.70 -12.69
C ASP A 140 -0.62 -15.49 -13.30
N VAL A 141 -0.36 -14.26 -13.78
CA VAL A 141 0.94 -13.89 -14.33
C VAL A 141 1.96 -13.72 -13.21
N PHE A 142 1.59 -13.03 -12.13
CA PHE A 142 2.47 -12.76 -11.00
C PHE A 142 2.92 -14.05 -10.32
N GLU A 143 1.99 -14.86 -9.85
CA GLU A 143 2.26 -16.14 -9.18
C GLU A 143 2.72 -17.22 -10.18
N GLY A 144 2.42 -17.06 -11.48
CA GLY A 144 3.00 -17.86 -12.55
C GLY A 144 4.52 -17.72 -12.61
N CYS A 145 5.03 -16.49 -12.68
CA CYS A 145 6.47 -16.20 -12.67
C CYS A 145 7.14 -16.71 -11.38
N ILE A 146 6.53 -16.51 -10.21
CA ILE A 146 7.11 -16.99 -8.96
C ILE A 146 7.19 -18.52 -8.94
N ARG A 147 6.15 -19.22 -9.38
CA ARG A 147 6.15 -20.69 -9.45
C ARG A 147 7.17 -21.25 -10.43
N SER A 148 7.51 -20.52 -11.50
CA SER A 148 8.57 -20.91 -12.44
C SER A 148 9.98 -20.56 -11.93
N GLY A 149 10.10 -19.98 -10.73
CA GLY A 149 11.39 -19.57 -10.14
C GLY A 149 11.89 -18.21 -10.64
N GLU A 150 11.07 -17.46 -11.36
CA GLU A 150 11.37 -16.10 -11.80
C GLU A 150 10.91 -15.07 -10.77
N TRP A 151 11.53 -13.89 -10.79
CA TRP A 151 11.09 -12.74 -9.99
C TRP A 151 10.61 -11.62 -10.92
N PRO A 152 9.29 -11.38 -11.03
CA PRO A 152 8.73 -10.46 -12.04
C PRO A 152 8.74 -8.98 -11.61
N CYS A 153 9.47 -8.63 -10.55
CA CYS A 153 9.51 -7.29 -9.98
C CYS A 153 10.90 -6.68 -10.07
N GLU A 154 10.95 -5.35 -10.24
CA GLU A 154 12.18 -4.58 -9.99
C GLU A 154 12.53 -4.56 -8.49
N LEU A 155 13.76 -4.17 -8.18
CA LEU A 155 14.17 -3.91 -6.81
C LEU A 155 13.53 -2.60 -6.31
N PRO A 156 13.12 -2.52 -5.04
CA PRO A 156 12.69 -1.26 -4.44
C PRO A 156 13.86 -0.25 -4.44
N PRO A 157 13.58 1.06 -4.29
CA PRO A 157 14.64 2.06 -4.20
C PRO A 157 15.60 1.75 -3.03
N SER A 158 16.90 1.88 -3.27
CA SER A 158 17.96 1.44 -2.33
C SER A 158 17.88 2.11 -0.95
N SER A 159 17.34 3.32 -0.87
CA SER A 159 17.07 4.03 0.39
C SER A 159 16.10 3.30 1.32
N TYR A 160 15.34 2.33 0.81
CA TYR A 160 14.36 1.56 1.57
C TYR A 160 14.73 0.08 1.74
N ALA A 161 15.96 -0.30 1.40
CA ALA A 161 16.40 -1.70 1.47
C ALA A 161 16.26 -2.28 2.89
N GLU A 162 16.42 -1.47 3.94
CA GLU A 162 16.27 -1.90 5.34
C GLU A 162 14.88 -2.40 5.73
N TYR A 163 13.84 -2.04 4.95
CA TYR A 163 12.46 -2.46 5.21
C TYR A 163 12.10 -3.82 4.59
N PHE A 164 13.00 -4.40 3.80
CA PHE A 164 12.82 -5.71 3.18
C PHE A 164 13.87 -6.69 3.71
N THR A 165 13.39 -7.77 4.33
CA THR A 165 14.23 -8.84 4.91
C THR A 165 14.33 -10.06 4.02
#